data_AF-A0A8T3NL79-F1
#
_entry.id   AF-A0A8T3NL79-F1
#
_cell.length_a   1.000
_cell.length_b   1.000
_cell.length_c   1.000
_cell.angle_alpha   90.00
_cell.angle_beta   90.00
_cell.angle_gamma   90.00
#
_symmetry.space_group_name_H-M   'P 1'
#
loop_
_entity.id
_entity.type
_entity.pdbx_description
1 polymer ?
#
loop_
_entity_poly.entity_id
_entity_poly.type
_entity_poly.pdbx_seq_one_letter_code
_entity_poly.pdbx_strand_id
1 'polypeptide(L)' 'VALLETWKPRLQPNGGIWLLTPKRGQPGYVDQRELIAAGLAAGLVDNKVCSVSDTTSAMRFVIRKADRPPAR' A
#
# COMPACT_ATOMS: atom_id res chain seq x y z
N VAL A 1 7.05 0.09 -7.44
CA VAL A 1 6.13 -0.88 -8.07
C VAL A 1 6.53 -2.32 -7.78
N ALA A 2 7.74 -2.77 -8.16
CA ALA A 2 8.23 -4.15 -7.96
C ALA A 2 8.00 -4.77 -6.57
N LEU A 3 8.12 -3.99 -5.49
CA LEU A 3 7.83 -4.47 -4.14
C LEU A 3 6.37 -4.93 -4.00
N LEU A 4 5.41 -4.11 -4.44
CA LEU A 4 3.98 -4.42 -4.35
C LEU A 4 3.60 -5.60 -5.25
N GLU A 5 4.18 -5.68 -6.45
CA GLU A 5 3.98 -6.82 -7.36
C GLU A 5 4.51 -8.12 -6.76
N THR A 6 5.65 -8.07 -6.06
CA THR A 6 6.21 -9.23 -5.37
C THR A 6 5.28 -9.75 -4.27
N TRP A 7 4.66 -8.85 -3.51
CA TRP A 7 3.83 -9.25 -2.36
C TRP A 7 2.36 -9.51 -2.72
N LYS A 8 1.84 -8.91 -3.80
CA LYS A 8 0.45 -9.07 -4.23
C LYS A 8 -0.02 -10.52 -4.37
N PRO A 9 0.74 -11.46 -4.99
CA PRO A 9 0.32 -12.86 -5.11
C PRO A 9 0.12 -13.59 -3.77
N ARG A 10 0.66 -13.04 -2.67
CA ARG A 10 0.56 -13.59 -1.32
C ARG A 10 -0.65 -13.04 -0.55
N LEU A 11 -1.39 -12.07 -1.10
CA LEU A 11 -2.57 -11.51 -0.47
C LEU A 11 -3.75 -12.48 -0.54
N GLN A 12 -4.40 -12.66 0.60
CA GLN A 12 -5.79 -13.14 0.62
C GLN A 12 -6.70 -12.13 -0.11
N PRO A 13 -7.87 -12.54 -0.64
CA PRO A 13 -8.75 -11.65 -1.40
C PRO A 13 -9.13 -10.36 -0.63
N ASN A 14 -9.34 -10.46 0.69
CA ASN A 14 -9.64 -9.34 1.59
C ASN A 14 -8.41 -8.86 2.42
N GLY A 15 -7.22 -9.36 2.13
CA GLY A 15 -5.98 -8.99 2.79
C GLY A 15 -5.51 -7.57 2.45
N GLY A 16 -4.36 -7.17 3.02
CA GLY A 16 -3.71 -5.93 2.64
C GLY A 16 -2.23 -5.89 3.01
N ILE A 17 -1.48 -5.07 2.28
CA ILE A 17 -0.06 -4.77 2.52
C ILE A 17 0.01 -3.42 3.23
N TRP A 18 0.66 -3.37 4.38
CA TRP A 18 1.01 -2.10 5.02
C TRP A 18 2.43 -1.71 4.62
N LEU A 19 2.56 -0.57 3.94
CA LEU A 19 3.85 0.02 3.59
C LEU A 19 4.14 1.17 4.55
N LEU A 20 5.21 1.04 5.32
CA LEU A 20 5.66 2.06 6.26
C LEU A 20 6.71 2.94 5.58
N THR A 21 6.52 4.25 5.65
CA THR A 21 7.43 5.24 5.10
C THR A 21 7.69 6.37 6.10
N PRO A 22 8.86 7.03 6.04
CA PRO A 22 9.10 8.25 6.79
C PRO A 22 8.04 9.31 6.45
N LYS A 23 7.72 10.18 7.40
CA LYS A 23 6.82 11.33 7.17
C LYS A 23 7.51 12.44 6.37
N ARG A 24 6.71 13.35 5.82
CA ARG A 24 7.22 14.54 5.11
C ARG A 24 8.19 15.31 5.99
N GLY A 25 9.36 15.63 5.45
CA GLY A 25 10.46 16.30 6.17
C GLY A 25 11.47 15.35 6.82
N GLN A 26 11.20 14.03 6.85
CA GLN A 26 12.17 13.04 7.33
C GLN A 26 13.05 12.51 6.19
N PRO A 27 14.30 12.11 6.46
CA PRO A 27 15.16 11.46 5.47
C PRO A 27 14.49 10.21 4.88
N GLY A 28 14.53 10.07 3.56
CA GLY A 28 13.87 8.96 2.85
C GLY A 28 12.35 9.10 2.74
N TYR A 29 11.80 10.30 2.94
CA TYR A 29 10.40 10.58 2.62
C TYR A 29 10.07 10.25 1.16
N VAL A 30 8.97 9.53 0.96
CA VAL A 30 8.38 9.27 -0.36
C VAL A 30 7.04 9.97 -0.41
N ASP A 31 6.77 10.74 -1.47
CA ASP A 31 5.49 11.44 -1.60
C ASP A 31 4.35 10.41 -1.69
N GLN A 32 3.27 10.65 -0.95
CA GLN A 32 2.12 9.75 -0.92
C GLN A 32 1.48 9.59 -2.30
N ARG A 33 1.56 10.60 -3.17
CA ARG A 33 1.07 10.52 -4.55
C ARG A 33 1.82 9.48 -5.37
N GLU A 34 3.13 9.34 -5.15
CA GLU A 34 3.95 8.30 -5.78
C GLU A 34 3.57 6.92 -5.26
N LEU A 35 3.26 6.79 -3.97
CA LEU A 35 2.79 5.54 -3.37
C LEU A 35 1.43 5.12 -3.96
N ILE A 36 0.49 6.04 -4.11
CA ILE A 36 -0.82 5.80 -4.72
C ILE A 36 -0.65 5.34 -6.18
N ALA A 37 0.16 6.06 -6.96
CA ALA A 37 0.44 5.71 -8.34
C ALA A 37 1.10 4.32 -8.46
N ALA A 38 2.03 4.00 -7.56
CA ALA A 38 2.68 2.70 -7.52
C ALA A 38 1.72 1.56 -7.14
N GLY A 39 0.76 1.82 -6.24
CA GLY A 39 -0.32 0.89 -5.91
C GLY A 39 -1.17 0.56 -7.12
N LEU A 40 -1.65 1.60 -7.83
CA LEU A 40 -2.45 1.44 -9.04
C LEU A 40 -1.71 0.67 -10.14
N ALA A 41 -0.43 0.97 -10.36
CA ALA A 41 0.41 0.26 -11.32
C ALA A 41 0.56 -1.23 -10.98
N ALA A 42 0.61 -1.58 -9.69
CA ALA A 42 0.62 -2.98 -9.22
C ALA A 42 -0.79 -3.63 -9.21
N GLY A 43 -1.84 -2.92 -9.63
CA GLY A 43 -3.23 -3.37 -9.56
C GLY A 43 -3.74 -3.52 -8.13
N LEU A 44 -3.33 -2.63 -7.23
CA LEU A 44 -3.82 -2.46 -5.87
C LEU A 44 -4.36 -1.04 -5.70
N VAL A 45 -5.13 -0.81 -4.63
CA VAL A 45 -5.59 0.51 -4.21
C VAL A 45 -5.23 0.77 -2.78
N ASP A 46 -4.88 2.00 -2.44
CA ASP A 46 -4.82 2.40 -1.03
C ASP A 46 -6.24 2.54 -0.47
N ASN A 47 -6.42 2.18 0.80
CA ASN A 47 -7.71 2.36 1.48
C ASN A 47 -7.60 3.02 2.85
N LYS A 48 -6.38 3.19 3.35
CA LYS A 48 -6.11 3.81 4.63
C LYS A 48 -4.68 4.34 4.66
N VAL A 49 -4.53 5.49 5.30
CA VAL A 49 -3.25 5.99 5.79
C VAL A 49 -3.36 6.24 7.30
N CYS A 50 -2.27 6.01 8.05
CA CYS A 50 -2.20 6.34 9.46
C CYS A 50 -0.80 6.83 9.87
N SER A 51 -0.76 7.55 11.00
CA SER A 51 0.49 7.82 11.72
C SER A 51 0.82 6.60 12.58
N VAL A 52 2.04 6.09 12.46
CA VAL A 52 2.54 4.98 13.28
C VAL A 52 3.37 5.50 14.45
N SER A 53 4.16 6.54 14.22
CA SER A 53 4.97 7.26 15.23
C SER A 53 5.08 8.73 14.85
N ASP A 54 5.87 9.52 15.57
CA ASP A 54 6.15 10.91 15.21
C ASP A 54 6.84 11.03 13.84
N THR A 55 7.66 10.05 13.47
CA THR A 55 8.49 10.08 12.26
C THR A 55 8.01 9.16 11.14
N THR A 56 7.09 8.22 11.41
CA THR A 56 6.67 7.18 10.46
C THR A 56 5.16 7.22 10.18
N SER A 57 4.79 7.10 8.91
CA SER A 57 3.42 6.87 8.46
C SER A 57 3.29 5.51 7.77
N ALA A 58 2.08 4.98 7.69
CA ALA A 58 1.81 3.76 6.95
C ALA A 58 0.63 3.93 6.01
N MET A 59 0.76 3.38 4.80
CA MET A 59 -0.30 3.29 3.81
C MET A 59 -0.67 1.82 3.59
N ARG A 60 -1.98 1.52 3.60
CA ARG A 60 -2.49 0.17 3.38
C ARG A 60 -2.97 0.00 1.95
N PHE A 61 -2.38 -0.95 1.23
CA PHE A 61 -2.78 -1.36 -0.11
C PHE A 61 -3.61 -2.66 -0.08
N VAL A 62 -4.64 -2.73 -0.91
CA VAL A 62 -5.54 -3.88 -1.05
C VAL A 62 -5.88 -4.18 -2.50
N ILE A 63 -6.38 -5.39 -2.74
CA ILE A 63 -7.11 -5.70 -3.97
C ILE A 63 -8.46 -4.95 -3.89
N ARG A 64 -8.77 -4.16 -4.93
CA ARG A 64 -10.03 -3.43 -5.06
C ARG A 64 -11.19 -4.41 -4.97
N LYS A 65 -12.26 -4.04 -4.26
CA LYS A 65 -13.39 -4.97 -3.99
C LYS A 65 -13.96 -5.62 -5.25
N ALA A 66 -14.06 -4.88 -6.35
CA ALA A 66 -14.55 -5.37 -7.65
C ALA A 66 -13.61 -6.40 -8.32
N ASP A 67 -12.32 -6.38 -7.97
CA ASP A 67 -11.28 -7.20 -8.61
C ASP A 67 -10.89 -8.40 -7.74
N ARG A 68 -11.57 -8.61 -6.60
CA ARG A 68 -11.28 -9.72 -5.69
C ARG A 68 -11.77 -11.02 -6.31
N PRO A 69 -10.95 -12.09 -6.30
CA PRO A 69 -11.47 -13.40 -6.62
C PRO A 69 -12.51 -13.81 -5.56
N PRO A 70 -13.47 -14.69 -5.92
CA PRO A 70 -14.42 -15.23 -4.96
C PRO A 70 -13.67 -15.82 -3.76
N ALA A 71 -14.24 -15.65 -2.56
CA ALA A 71 -13.67 -16.22 -1.35
C ALA A 71 -13.52 -17.74 -1.53
N ARG A 72 -12.32 -18.25 -1.27
CA ARG A 72 -12.04 -19.68 -1.22
C ARG A 72 -12.61 -20.30 0.04
#